data_AF-A0A9Q0Z3B0-F1
#
_entry.id   AF-A0A9Q0Z3B0-F1
#
_cell.length_a   1.000
_cell.length_b   1.000
_cell.length_c   1.000
_cell.angle_alpha   90.00
_cell.angle_beta   90.00
_cell.angle_gamma   90.00
#
_symmetry.space_group_name_H-M   'P 1'
#
loop_
_entity.id
_entity.type
_entity.pdbx_description
1 polymer ?
#
loop_
_entity_poly.entity_id
_entity_poly.type
_entity_poly.pdbx_seq_one_letter_code
_entity_poly.pdbx_strand_id
1 'polypeptide(L)'
;MSFSFFKVSRPKTPQEVVKAMKDSLVALDTKTVVEVKALEKALEEVEKNFVSLRCMLCGDGEVEPNTDQVSQLALEVCKEDVLALMIHKLPNLEWEARKDLVHCWSILLKQMVDSRYCSVQYIENHFELLDFLVVCYDNKEIALNCGLILRECIKFPTLAK
;
A
#
# COMPACT_ATOMS: atom_id res chain seq x y z
N MET A 1 1.47 -41.83 -1.56
CA MET A 1 0.80 -40.60 -2.05
C MET A 1 0.45 -39.76 -0.82
N SER A 2 1.39 -38.95 -0.32
CA SER A 2 1.14 -38.05 0.79
C SER A 2 0.99 -36.66 0.19
N PHE A 3 -0.25 -36.18 0.13
CA PHE A 3 -0.59 -34.87 -0.39
C PHE A 3 -0.11 -33.80 0.58
N SER A 4 0.59 -32.81 0.03
CA SER A 4 1.16 -31.67 0.73
C SER A 4 0.15 -31.03 1.69
N PHE A 5 0.54 -30.96 2.96
CA PHE A 5 -0.03 -30.02 3.91
C PHE A 5 0.32 -28.60 3.45
N PHE A 6 -0.57 -27.98 2.69
CA PHE A 6 -0.64 -26.53 2.70
C PHE A 6 -0.85 -26.13 4.16
N LYS A 7 0.18 -25.57 4.80
CA LYS A 7 0.01 -24.77 6.00
C LYS A 7 -1.02 -23.71 5.63
N VAL A 8 -2.26 -23.91 6.07
CA VAL A 8 -3.25 -22.84 6.15
C VAL A 8 -2.62 -21.83 7.09
N SER A 9 -1.95 -20.83 6.50
CA SER A 9 -1.56 -19.62 7.19
C SER A 9 -2.81 -19.16 7.94
N ARG A 10 -2.70 -18.92 9.25
CA ARG A 10 -3.78 -18.22 9.96
C ARG A 10 -4.19 -17.01 9.12
N PRO A 11 -5.50 -16.73 8.97
CA PRO A 11 -5.92 -15.51 8.32
C PRO A 11 -5.29 -14.36 9.09
N LYS A 12 -4.36 -13.65 8.44
CA LYS A 12 -3.69 -12.50 9.05
C LYS A 12 -4.76 -11.47 9.34
N THR A 13 -4.74 -10.90 10.54
CA THR A 13 -5.62 -9.79 10.87
C THR A 13 -5.21 -8.54 10.08
N PRO A 14 -6.12 -7.58 9.83
CA PRO A 14 -5.78 -6.31 9.20
C PRO A 14 -4.60 -5.62 9.88
N GLN A 15 -4.58 -5.61 11.20
CA GLN A 15 -3.52 -5.04 12.03
C GLN A 15 -2.16 -5.69 11.80
N GLU A 16 -2.11 -7.02 11.71
CA GLU A 16 -0.88 -7.75 11.42
C GLU A 16 -0.37 -7.47 10.02
N VAL A 17 -1.26 -7.32 9.03
CA VAL A 17 -0.88 -6.97 7.65
C VAL A 17 -0.32 -5.57 7.59
N VAL A 18 -0.99 -4.58 8.20
CA VAL A 18 -0.51 -3.19 8.24
C VAL A 18 0.83 -3.09 8.96
N LYS A 19 0.97 -3.79 10.10
CA LYS A 19 2.22 -3.79 10.86
C LYS A 19 3.36 -4.42 10.08
N ALA A 20 3.14 -5.60 9.48
CA ALA A 20 4.15 -6.26 8.63
C ALA A 20 4.55 -5.36 7.46
N MET A 21 3.58 -4.69 6.84
CA MET A 21 3.81 -3.76 5.76
C MET A 21 4.68 -2.57 6.20
N LYS A 22 4.31 -1.92 7.31
CA LYS A 22 5.09 -0.83 7.92
C LYS A 22 6.52 -1.25 8.22
N ASP A 23 6.69 -2.36 8.94
CA ASP A 23 8.01 -2.87 9.32
C ASP A 23 8.87 -3.14 8.08
N SER A 24 8.28 -3.70 7.01
CA SER A 24 8.98 -3.97 5.76
C SER A 24 9.37 -2.70 4.98
N LEU A 25 8.50 -1.68 4.95
CA LEU A 25 8.79 -0.40 4.30
C LEU A 25 9.86 0.41 5.06
N VAL A 26 9.83 0.38 6.39
CA VAL A 26 10.88 1.01 7.23
C VAL A 26 12.19 0.26 7.13
N ALA A 27 12.15 -1.07 6.98
CA ALA A 27 13.36 -1.86 6.77
C ALA A 27 14.10 -1.49 5.47
N LEU A 28 13.42 -0.93 4.46
CA LEU A 28 14.08 -0.41 3.25
C LEU A 28 15.02 0.76 3.55
N ASP A 29 14.73 1.59 4.55
CA ASP A 29 15.58 2.75 4.90
C ASP A 29 16.84 2.36 5.66
N THR A 30 16.75 1.31 6.46
CA THR A 30 17.87 0.82 7.27
C THR A 30 18.86 0.01 6.44
N LYS A 31 18.44 -0.53 5.30
CA LYS A 31 19.27 -1.34 4.42
C LYS A 31 19.89 -0.47 3.34
N THR A 32 21.19 -0.21 3.49
CA THR A 32 21.94 0.57 2.50
C THR A 32 22.22 -0.25 1.24
N VAL A 33 22.40 0.46 0.12
CA VAL A 33 22.79 -0.11 -1.19
C VAL A 33 24.07 -0.97 -1.12
N VAL A 34 24.87 -0.82 -0.07
CA VAL A 34 26.12 -1.57 0.15
C VAL A 34 25.84 -3.05 0.43
N GLU A 35 24.68 -3.40 0.99
CA GLU A 35 24.25 -4.78 1.23
C GLU A 35 23.19 -5.23 0.21
N VAL A 36 23.56 -5.27 -1.07
CA VAL A 36 22.66 -5.59 -2.20
C VAL A 36 21.75 -6.80 -1.93
N LYS A 37 22.30 -7.91 -1.41
CA LYS A 37 21.50 -9.11 -1.06
C LYS A 37 20.48 -8.88 0.06
N ALA A 38 20.79 -8.03 1.04
CA ALA A 38 19.88 -7.72 2.13
C ALA A 38 18.75 -6.80 1.66
N LEU A 39 19.06 -5.89 0.73
CA LEU A 39 18.11 -4.99 0.07
C LEU A 39 17.16 -5.77 -0.86
N GLU A 40 17.66 -6.66 -1.71
CA GLU A 40 16.85 -7.55 -2.55
C GLU A 40 15.84 -8.34 -1.70
N LYS A 41 16.31 -8.97 -0.62
CA LYS A 41 15.44 -9.69 0.31
C LYS A 41 14.41 -8.79 1.00
N ALA A 42 14.73 -7.51 1.22
CA ALA A 42 13.78 -6.56 1.78
C ALA A 42 12.68 -6.21 0.78
N LEU A 43 13.05 -5.97 -0.48
CA LEU A 43 12.12 -5.67 -1.56
C LEU A 43 11.17 -6.84 -1.83
N GLU A 44 11.69 -8.08 -1.85
CA GLU A 44 10.85 -9.29 -1.94
C GLU A 44 9.83 -9.39 -0.79
N GLU A 45 10.23 -9.01 0.43
CA GLU A 45 9.33 -9.05 1.59
C GLU A 45 8.23 -7.99 1.47
N VAL A 46 8.59 -6.79 0.99
CA VAL A 46 7.64 -5.71 0.72
C VAL A 46 6.65 -6.12 -0.37
N GLU A 47 7.11 -6.75 -1.45
CA GLU A 47 6.23 -7.27 -2.51
C GLU A 47 5.24 -8.32 -1.96
N LYS A 48 5.72 -9.28 -1.16
CA LYS A 48 4.84 -10.27 -0.50
C LYS A 48 3.79 -9.61 0.39
N ASN A 49 4.17 -8.55 1.10
CA ASN A 49 3.23 -7.79 1.94
C ASN A 49 2.22 -7.00 1.12
N PHE A 50 2.62 -6.40 -0.01
CA PHE A 50 1.70 -5.77 -0.96
C PHE A 50 0.70 -6.77 -1.53
N VAL A 51 1.14 -7.96 -1.91
CA VAL A 51 0.26 -9.03 -2.37
C VAL A 51 -0.73 -9.42 -1.27
N SER A 52 -0.26 -9.59 -0.03
CA SER A 52 -1.12 -9.90 1.11
C SER A 52 -2.15 -8.80 1.39
N LEU A 53 -1.74 -7.53 1.27
CA LEU A 53 -2.61 -6.37 1.43
C LEU A 53 -3.66 -6.32 0.32
N ARG A 54 -3.24 -6.51 -0.94
CA ARG A 54 -4.11 -6.56 -2.11
C ARG A 54 -5.14 -7.68 -1.99
N CYS A 55 -4.73 -8.88 -1.59
CA CYS A 55 -5.65 -10.00 -1.38
C CYS A 55 -6.69 -9.69 -0.29
N MET A 56 -6.31 -9.00 0.78
CA MET A 56 -7.28 -8.57 1.81
C MET A 56 -8.26 -7.50 1.29
N LEU A 57 -7.79 -6.59 0.42
CA LEU A 57 -8.59 -5.52 -0.16
C LEU A 57 -9.53 -5.98 -1.29
N CYS A 58 -9.10 -6.94 -2.12
CA CYS A 58 -9.76 -7.31 -3.37
C CYS A 58 -10.34 -8.73 -3.35
N GLY A 59 -9.90 -9.57 -2.41
CA GLY A 59 -10.03 -11.02 -2.53
C GLY A 59 -8.95 -11.63 -3.43
N ASP A 60 -8.86 -12.95 -3.43
CA ASP A 60 -7.95 -13.73 -4.28
C ASP A 60 -8.67 -14.43 -5.46
N GLY A 61 -9.93 -14.07 -5.71
CA GLY A 61 -10.80 -14.63 -6.75
C GLY A 61 -11.62 -15.84 -6.28
N GLU A 62 -11.19 -16.52 -5.22
CA GLU A 62 -11.92 -17.63 -4.58
C GLU A 62 -12.63 -17.17 -3.30
N VAL A 63 -12.01 -16.22 -2.58
CA VAL A 63 -12.53 -15.63 -1.35
C VAL A 63 -12.87 -14.16 -1.59
N GLU A 64 -14.14 -13.79 -1.41
CA GLU A 64 -14.56 -12.39 -1.45
C GLU A 64 -13.97 -11.60 -0.26
N PRO A 65 -13.56 -10.34 -0.48
CA PRO A 65 -13.01 -9.51 0.58
C PRO A 65 -14.08 -9.22 1.63
N ASN A 66 -13.75 -9.46 2.90
CA ASN A 66 -14.65 -9.13 4.00
C ASN A 66 -14.68 -7.60 4.21
N THR A 67 -15.84 -6.98 4.02
CA THR A 67 -16.03 -5.53 4.14
C THR A 67 -15.60 -4.96 5.49
N ASP A 68 -15.81 -5.70 6.59
CA ASP A 68 -15.38 -5.27 7.93
C ASP A 68 -13.85 -5.27 8.05
N GLN A 69 -13.19 -6.30 7.51
CA GLN A 69 -11.73 -6.39 7.49
C GLN A 69 -11.12 -5.29 6.60
N VAL A 70 -11.72 -5.03 5.45
CA VAL A 70 -11.29 -3.95 4.55
C VAL A 70 -11.43 -2.58 5.20
N SER A 71 -12.53 -2.34 5.91
CA SER A 71 -12.78 -1.09 6.65
C SER A 71 -11.76 -0.91 7.78
N GLN A 72 -11.53 -1.97 8.57
CA GLN A 72 -10.50 -1.97 9.62
C GLN A 72 -9.10 -1.76 9.05
N LEU A 73 -8.80 -2.38 7.90
CA LEU A 73 -7.52 -2.21 7.22
C LEU A 73 -7.32 -0.76 6.82
N ALA A 74 -8.31 -0.12 6.20
CA ALA A 74 -8.23 1.28 5.82
C ALA A 74 -7.96 2.20 7.02
N LEU A 75 -8.63 1.96 8.16
CA LEU A 75 -8.39 2.70 9.40
C LEU A 75 -6.96 2.52 9.92
N GLU A 76 -6.46 1.28 9.99
CA GLU A 76 -5.13 1.01 10.53
C GLU A 76 -4.03 1.51 9.59
N VAL A 77 -4.19 1.42 8.26
CA VAL A 77 -3.23 1.99 7.29
C VAL A 77 -3.10 3.50 7.47
N CYS A 78 -4.21 4.21 7.72
CA CYS A 78 -4.19 5.64 8.00
C CYS A 78 -3.59 5.95 9.38
N LYS A 79 -3.92 5.15 10.40
CA LYS A 79 -3.45 5.36 11.78
C LYS A 79 -1.96 5.08 11.97
N GLU A 80 -1.41 4.13 11.22
CA GLU A 80 0.00 3.73 11.28
C GLU A 80 0.89 4.48 10.29
N ASP A 81 0.34 5.50 9.59
CA ASP A 81 1.00 6.30 8.55
C ASP A 81 1.55 5.48 7.37
N VAL A 82 0.98 4.29 7.14
CA VAL A 82 1.43 3.38 6.08
C VAL A 82 1.12 3.95 4.69
N LEU A 83 0.04 4.73 4.55
CA LEU A 83 -0.25 5.46 3.31
C LEU A 83 0.92 6.38 2.91
N ALA A 84 1.44 7.16 3.86
CA ALA A 84 2.58 8.06 3.60
C ALA A 84 3.84 7.28 3.25
N LEU A 85 4.13 6.20 3.99
CA LEU A 85 5.28 5.35 3.72
C LEU A 85 5.22 4.71 2.33
N MET A 86 4.06 4.24 1.89
CA MET A 86 3.88 3.67 0.54
C MET A 86 4.28 4.69 -0.54
N ILE A 87 3.80 5.94 -0.42
CA ILE A 87 4.12 7.00 -1.37
C ILE A 87 5.61 7.34 -1.34
N HIS A 88 6.20 7.54 -0.16
CA HIS A 88 7.61 7.88 -0.04
C HIS A 88 8.56 6.78 -0.53
N LYS A 89 8.16 5.50 -0.39
CA LYS A 89 8.96 4.37 -0.88
C LYS A 89 8.69 4.00 -2.33
N LEU A 90 7.68 4.58 -2.98
CA LEU A 90 7.34 4.33 -4.39
C LEU A 90 8.57 4.30 -5.34
N PRO A 91 9.55 5.23 -5.25
CA PRO A 91 10.72 5.22 -6.13
C PRO A 91 11.62 3.98 -5.94
N ASN A 92 11.65 3.41 -4.74
CA ASN A 92 12.50 2.29 -4.36
C ASN A 92 11.87 0.92 -4.69
N LEU A 93 10.56 0.88 -4.96
CA LEU A 93 9.84 -0.36 -5.25
C LEU A 93 10.09 -0.82 -6.69
N GLU A 94 9.97 -2.12 -6.91
CA GLU A 94 9.99 -2.71 -8.25
C GLU A 94 8.67 -2.50 -9.00
N TRP A 95 8.66 -2.75 -10.31
CA TRP A 95 7.52 -2.49 -11.19
C TRP A 95 6.21 -3.15 -10.72
N GLU A 96 6.27 -4.41 -10.29
CA GLU A 96 5.07 -5.15 -9.84
C GLU A 96 4.53 -4.58 -8.52
N ALA A 97 5.40 -4.30 -7.55
CA ALA A 97 5.03 -3.66 -6.29
C ALA A 97 4.44 -2.25 -6.49
N ARG A 98 4.94 -1.46 -7.47
CA ARG A 98 4.36 -0.16 -7.83
C ARG A 98 2.93 -0.31 -8.35
N LYS A 99 2.67 -1.31 -9.20
CA LYS A 99 1.34 -1.60 -9.74
C LYS A 99 0.36 -1.99 -8.63
N ASP A 100 0.81 -2.83 -7.71
CA ASP A 100 0.01 -3.26 -6.55
C ASP A 100 -0.28 -2.12 -5.59
N LEU A 101 0.69 -1.24 -5.36
CA LEU A 101 0.50 -0.02 -4.58
C LEU A 101 -0.59 0.86 -5.21
N VAL A 102 -0.52 1.17 -6.50
CA VAL A 102 -1.51 1.99 -7.19
C VAL A 102 -2.92 1.38 -7.08
N HIS A 103 -3.00 0.06 -7.20
CA HIS A 103 -4.26 -0.67 -7.06
C HIS A 103 -4.82 -0.59 -5.63
N CYS A 104 -4.00 -0.91 -4.62
CA CYS A 104 -4.38 -0.81 -3.21
C CYS A 104 -4.80 0.62 -2.86
N TRP A 105 -4.05 1.62 -3.30
CA TRP A 105 -4.35 3.04 -3.11
C TRP A 105 -5.74 3.41 -3.67
N SER A 106 -6.02 2.97 -4.89
CA SER A 106 -7.30 3.25 -5.56
C SER A 106 -8.50 2.68 -4.79
N ILE A 107 -8.32 1.55 -4.12
CA ILE A 107 -9.36 0.92 -3.29
C ILE A 107 -9.46 1.64 -1.96
N LEU A 108 -8.33 1.87 -1.28
CA LEU A 108 -8.27 2.56 0.01
C LEU A 108 -8.89 3.96 -0.04
N LEU A 109 -8.69 4.70 -1.14
CA LEU A 109 -9.33 6.00 -1.35
C LEU A 109 -10.85 5.92 -1.44
N LYS A 110 -11.39 4.82 -1.98
CA LYS A 110 -12.83 4.62 -2.18
C LYS A 110 -13.51 4.01 -0.96
N GLN A 111 -12.73 3.51 0.01
CA GLN A 111 -13.30 2.94 1.22
C GLN A 111 -13.88 4.02 2.13
N MET A 112 -15.17 3.85 2.44
CA MET A 112 -15.88 4.64 3.42
C MET A 112 -15.94 3.88 4.74
N VAL A 113 -15.51 4.53 5.81
CA VAL A 113 -15.69 4.03 7.18
C VAL A 113 -16.54 5.05 7.92
N ASP A 114 -17.67 4.63 8.46
CA ASP A 114 -18.66 5.50 9.13
C ASP A 114 -19.07 6.73 8.30
N SER A 115 -19.34 6.53 7.00
CA SER A 115 -19.69 7.58 6.02
C SER A 115 -18.60 8.63 5.77
N ARG A 116 -17.34 8.34 6.13
CA ARG A 116 -16.18 9.20 5.83
C ARG A 116 -15.12 8.43 5.06
N TYR A 117 -14.46 9.12 4.14
CA TYR A 117 -13.30 8.58 3.43
C TYR A 117 -12.05 8.77 4.30
N CYS A 118 -11.69 7.74 5.09
CA CYS A 118 -10.57 7.83 6.03
C CYS A 118 -9.25 8.20 5.33
N SER A 119 -8.96 7.56 4.19
CA SER A 119 -7.77 7.84 3.38
C SER A 119 -7.75 9.27 2.82
N VAL A 120 -8.91 9.79 2.40
CA VAL A 120 -9.02 11.17 1.88
C VAL A 120 -8.77 12.17 3.00
N GLN A 121 -9.41 11.97 4.16
CA GLN A 121 -9.21 12.82 5.34
C GLN A 121 -7.74 12.76 5.81
N TYR A 122 -7.09 11.61 5.71
CA TYR A 122 -5.66 11.49 6.00
C TYR A 122 -4.83 12.36 5.06
N ILE A 123 -5.07 12.32 3.75
CA ILE A 123 -4.35 13.11 2.75
C ILE A 123 -4.64 14.62 2.91
N GLU A 124 -5.86 15.00 3.29
CA GLU A 124 -6.21 16.40 3.59
C GLU A 124 -5.37 16.98 4.74
N ASN A 125 -4.90 16.15 5.66
CA ASN A 125 -4.01 16.58 6.74
C ASN A 125 -2.52 16.44 6.36
N HIS A 126 -2.21 15.78 5.25
CA HIS A 126 -0.85 15.49 4.77
C HIS A 126 -0.70 15.85 3.27
N PHE A 127 -0.97 17.10 2.91
CA PHE A 127 -0.90 17.58 1.53
C PHE A 127 0.50 17.44 0.92
N GLU A 128 1.55 17.39 1.74
CA GLU A 128 2.93 17.15 1.32
C GLU A 128 3.11 15.82 0.55
N LEU A 129 2.19 14.86 0.73
CA LEU A 129 2.18 13.62 -0.05
C LEU A 129 1.83 13.87 -1.53
N LEU A 130 0.91 14.80 -1.78
CA LEU A 130 0.54 15.20 -3.14
C LEU A 130 1.69 15.98 -3.78
N ASP A 131 2.34 16.87 -3.05
CA ASP A 131 3.52 17.59 -3.52
C ASP A 131 4.66 16.62 -3.86
N PHE A 132 4.92 15.62 -3.01
CA PHE A 132 5.91 14.58 -3.26
C PHE A 132 5.60 13.78 -4.54
N LEU A 133 4.33 13.43 -4.75
CA LEU A 133 3.88 12.74 -5.97
C LEU A 133 4.10 13.58 -7.22
N VAL A 134 3.88 14.90 -7.14
CA VAL A 134 4.17 15.84 -8.23
C VAL A 134 5.67 15.92 -8.49
N VAL A 135 6.52 15.98 -7.47
CA VAL A 135 7.98 15.97 -7.65
C VAL A 135 8.45 14.65 -8.28
N CYS A 136 7.83 13.54 -7.90
CA CYS A 136 8.15 12.22 -8.45
C CYS A 136 7.79 12.04 -9.93
N TYR A 137 7.01 12.95 -10.54
CA TYR A 137 6.78 12.94 -12.00
C TYR A 137 8.05 13.15 -12.81
N ASP A 138 9.07 13.80 -12.25
CA ASP A 138 10.36 13.97 -12.92
C ASP A 138 11.09 12.63 -13.11
N ASN A 139 10.77 11.63 -12.28
CA ASN A 139 11.27 10.27 -12.44
C ASN A 139 10.37 9.49 -13.43
N LYS A 140 10.87 9.34 -14.67
CA LYS A 140 10.18 8.67 -15.78
C LYS A 140 9.71 7.25 -15.47
N GLU A 141 10.38 6.53 -14.56
CA GLU A 141 10.02 5.15 -14.23
C GLU A 141 8.78 5.04 -13.33
N ILE A 142 8.50 6.07 -12.54
CA ILE A 142 7.35 6.12 -11.62
C ILE A 142 6.29 7.14 -12.03
N ALA A 143 6.59 8.05 -12.96
CA ALA A 143 5.69 9.11 -13.41
C ALA A 143 4.29 8.61 -13.77
N LEU A 144 4.19 7.45 -14.42
CA LEU A 144 2.90 6.84 -14.74
C LEU A 144 2.12 6.44 -13.47
N ASN A 145 2.80 5.80 -12.51
CA ASN A 145 2.21 5.37 -11.25
C ASN A 145 1.77 6.58 -10.41
N CYS A 146 2.64 7.59 -10.26
CA CYS A 146 2.32 8.86 -9.61
C CYS A 146 1.08 9.50 -10.24
N GLY A 147 1.01 9.51 -11.56
CA GLY A 147 -0.13 10.05 -12.27
C GLY A 147 -1.43 9.27 -12.14
N LEU A 148 -1.36 7.96 -11.95
CA LEU A 148 -2.56 7.16 -11.63
C LEU A 148 -3.05 7.48 -10.20
N ILE A 149 -2.13 7.57 -9.25
CA ILE A 149 -2.43 7.93 -7.85
C ILE A 149 -3.07 9.32 -7.77
N LEU A 150 -2.42 10.34 -8.36
CA LEU A 150 -2.96 11.70 -8.39
C LEU A 150 -4.32 11.77 -9.09
N ARG A 151 -4.51 11.03 -10.20
CA ARG A 151 -5.79 10.98 -10.90
C ARG A 151 -6.93 10.39 -10.07
N GLU A 152 -6.64 9.48 -9.14
CA GLU A 152 -7.66 9.04 -8.17
C GLU A 152 -7.90 10.10 -7.08
N CYS A 153 -6.86 10.79 -6.61
CA CYS A 153 -6.99 11.86 -5.62
C CYS A 153 -7.85 13.02 -6.12
N ILE A 154 -7.65 13.49 -7.36
CA ILE A 154 -8.42 14.62 -7.93
C ILE A 154 -9.92 14.36 -8.09
N LYS A 155 -10.37 13.10 -7.99
CA LYS A 155 -11.80 12.76 -8.01
C LYS A 155 -12.52 13.27 -6.76
N PHE A 156 -11.77 13.57 -5.70
CA PHE A 156 -12.28 14.13 -4.46
C PHE A 156 -12.10 15.65 -4.49
N PRO A 157 -13.20 16.44 -4.48
CA PRO A 157 -13.13 17.89 -4.56
C PRO A 157 -12.29 18.56 -3.46
N THR A 158 -12.12 17.89 -2.33
CA THR A 158 -11.31 18.40 -1.22
C THR A 158 -9.81 18.29 -1.45
N LEU A 159 -9.37 17.29 -2.22
CA LEU A 159 -7.97 17.07 -2.59
C LEU A 159 -7.58 17.81 -3.88
N ALA A 160 -8.57 18.20 -4.70
CA ALA A 160 -8.37 18.91 -5.96
C ALA A 160 -8.37 20.44 -5.83
N LYS A 161 -8.13 20.95 -4.61
CA LYS A 161 -8.15 22.40 -4.33
C LYS A 161 -6.85 23.10 -4.70
#